data_AF-P93779-F1
#
_entry.id   AF-P93779-F1
#
_cell.length_a   1.000
_cell.length_b   1.000
_cell.length_c   1.000
_cell.angle_alpha   90.00
_cell.angle_beta   90.00
_cell.angle_gamma   90.00
#
_symmetry.space_group_name_H-M   'P 1'
#
loop_
_entity.id
_entity.type
_entity.pdbx_description
1 polymer ?
#
loop_
_entity_poly.entity_id
_entity_poly.type
_entity_poly.pdbx_seq_one_letter_code
_entity_poly.pdbx_strand_id
1 'polypeptide(L)'
;SSKDSKQLDAEVHRKYIYGGHVAAYMNILMEDEPEKYQSHFSSYIKADLAPDNIEEMYKKVHAAIRPDPSPKKSQKQPPKTHKRYNLKKLTYEERKAKLIERLNALNAAGGNDDDDEEDDE
;
A
#
# COMPACT_ATOMS: atom_id res chain seq x y z
N SER A 1 -4.87 -34.51 -13.06
CA SER A 1 -4.78 -35.35 -11.84
C SER A 1 -6.16 -35.81 -11.42
N SER A 2 -6.42 -37.12 -11.50
CA SER A 2 -7.62 -37.70 -10.91
C SER A 2 -7.42 -37.77 -9.39
N LYS A 3 -8.34 -37.19 -8.62
CA LYS A 3 -8.27 -37.16 -7.15
C LYS A 3 -8.20 -38.57 -6.57
N ASP A 4 -8.69 -39.56 -7.30
CA ASP A 4 -8.83 -40.94 -6.83
C ASP A 4 -7.61 -41.82 -7.17
N SER A 5 -6.83 -41.49 -8.22
CA SER A 5 -5.76 -42.39 -8.68
C SER A 5 -4.39 -42.16 -8.04
N LYS A 6 -4.24 -41.19 -7.13
CA LYS A 6 -2.94 -40.75 -6.55
C LYS A 6 -1.83 -40.52 -7.59
N GLN A 7 -2.20 -40.25 -8.85
CA GLN A 7 -1.26 -40.01 -9.93
C GLN A 7 -1.00 -38.51 -10.09
N LEU A 8 0.28 -38.16 -10.10
CA LEU A 8 0.74 -36.82 -10.44
C LEU A 8 0.77 -36.66 -11.95
N ASP A 9 0.10 -35.64 -12.42
CA ASP A 9 0.11 -35.25 -13.83
C ASP A 9 1.18 -34.18 -14.03
N ALA A 10 2.35 -34.61 -14.51
CA ALA A 10 3.53 -33.76 -14.66
C ALA A 10 3.31 -32.65 -15.71
N GLU A 11 2.52 -32.92 -16.75
CA GLU A 11 2.21 -31.95 -17.80
C GLU A 11 1.32 -30.84 -17.26
N VAL A 12 0.27 -31.21 -16.51
CA VAL A 12 -0.56 -30.23 -15.81
C VAL A 12 0.30 -29.44 -14.84
N HIS A 13 1.14 -30.08 -14.02
CA HIS A 13 2.00 -29.36 -13.09
C HIS A 13 2.92 -28.35 -13.80
N ARG A 14 3.55 -28.74 -14.91
CA ARG A 14 4.36 -27.86 -15.76
C ARG A 14 3.53 -26.68 -16.29
N LYS A 15 2.31 -26.93 -16.76
CA LYS A 15 1.38 -25.88 -17.24
C LYS A 15 1.07 -24.86 -16.14
N TYR A 16 0.92 -25.30 -14.90
CA TYR A 16 0.69 -24.38 -13.77
C TYR A 16 1.94 -23.56 -13.41
N ILE A 17 3.13 -24.17 -13.43
CA ILE A 17 4.41 -23.46 -13.17
C ILE A 17 4.63 -22.32 -14.16
N TYR A 18 4.36 -22.55 -15.45
CA TYR A 18 4.61 -21.58 -16.51
C TYR A 18 3.37 -20.75 -16.89
N GLY A 19 2.35 -20.72 -16.04
CA GLY A 19 1.18 -19.85 -16.23
C GLY A 19 0.26 -20.24 -17.40
N GLY A 20 0.37 -21.44 -17.97
CA GLY A 20 -0.45 -21.87 -19.10
C GLY A 20 -1.94 -22.01 -18.79
N HIS A 21 -2.33 -22.12 -17.51
CA HIS A 21 -3.74 -22.03 -17.10
C HIS A 21 -4.28 -20.60 -17.18
N VAL A 22 -3.44 -19.60 -16.88
CA VAL A 22 -3.76 -18.17 -17.05
C VAL A 22 -3.88 -17.86 -18.53
N ALA A 23 -2.90 -18.27 -19.35
CA ALA A 23 -2.95 -18.08 -20.79
C ALA A 23 -4.21 -18.71 -21.43
N ALA A 24 -4.59 -19.91 -21.00
CA ALA A 24 -5.84 -20.54 -21.46
C ALA A 24 -7.08 -19.72 -21.07
N TYR A 25 -7.14 -19.19 -19.84
CA TYR A 25 -8.25 -18.34 -19.41
C TYR A 25 -8.29 -17.00 -20.15
N MET A 26 -7.12 -16.41 -20.44
CA MET A 26 -7.01 -15.22 -21.27
C MET A 26 -7.58 -15.48 -22.67
N ASN A 27 -7.19 -16.58 -23.34
CA ASN A 27 -7.70 -16.93 -24.66
C ASN A 27 -9.23 -17.11 -24.65
N ILE A 28 -9.78 -17.84 -23.68
CA ILE A 28 -11.23 -18.02 -23.53
C ILE A 28 -11.92 -16.65 -23.38
N LEU A 29 -11.42 -15.77 -22.51
CA LEU A 29 -12.03 -14.45 -22.35
C LEU A 29 -11.84 -13.53 -23.56
N MET A 30 -10.74 -13.66 -24.30
CA MET A 30 -10.54 -12.89 -25.54
C MET A 30 -11.55 -13.26 -26.62
N GLU A 31 -11.93 -14.53 -26.70
CA GLU A 31 -12.88 -15.06 -27.68
C GLU A 31 -14.34 -14.87 -27.23
N ASP A 32 -14.68 -15.26 -26.00
CA ASP A 32 -16.07 -15.35 -25.52
C ASP A 32 -16.58 -14.06 -24.85
N GLU A 33 -15.71 -13.35 -24.10
CA GLU A 33 -16.10 -12.21 -23.25
C GLU A 33 -15.04 -11.07 -23.30
N PRO A 34 -14.83 -10.38 -24.44
CA PRO A 34 -13.73 -9.43 -24.61
C PRO A 34 -13.75 -8.26 -23.62
N GLU A 35 -14.93 -7.80 -23.19
CA GLU A 35 -15.06 -6.76 -22.15
C GLU A 35 -14.51 -7.23 -20.79
N LYS A 36 -14.77 -8.49 -20.45
CA LYS A 36 -14.25 -9.13 -19.24
C LYS A 36 -12.75 -9.34 -19.33
N TYR A 37 -12.23 -9.71 -20.50
CA TYR A 37 -10.78 -9.77 -20.74
C TYR A 37 -10.12 -8.42 -20.44
N GLN A 38 -10.67 -7.32 -20.99
CA GLN A 38 -10.12 -5.98 -20.78
C GLN A 38 -10.11 -5.57 -19.29
N SER A 39 -11.17 -5.89 -18.54
CA SER A 39 -11.23 -5.58 -17.10
C SER A 39 -10.29 -6.47 -16.25
N HIS A 40 -10.35 -7.79 -16.42
CA HIS A 40 -9.57 -8.76 -15.63
C HIS A 40 -8.07 -8.62 -15.87
N PHE A 41 -7.68 -8.43 -17.14
CA PHE A 41 -6.29 -8.41 -17.56
C PHE A 41 -5.80 -6.99 -17.87
N SER A 42 -6.46 -5.96 -17.34
CA SER A 42 -6.10 -4.54 -17.57
C SER A 42 -4.62 -4.24 -17.29
N SER A 43 -4.05 -4.80 -16.23
CA SER A 43 -2.61 -4.66 -15.92
C SER A 43 -1.71 -5.42 -16.89
N TYR A 44 -2.15 -6.55 -17.45
CA TYR A 44 -1.40 -7.33 -18.43
C TYR A 44 -1.38 -6.60 -19.78
N ILE A 45 -2.52 -6.05 -20.19
CA ILE A 45 -2.65 -5.23 -21.38
C ILE A 45 -1.75 -3.99 -21.28
N LYS A 46 -1.74 -3.31 -20.13
CA LYS A 46 -0.83 -2.17 -19.88
C LYS A 46 0.66 -2.55 -19.92
N ALA A 47 0.99 -3.81 -19.74
CA ALA A 47 2.36 -4.33 -19.74
C ALA A 47 2.71 -5.10 -21.03
N ASP A 48 1.83 -5.07 -22.05
CA ASP A 48 1.97 -5.82 -23.31
C ASP A 48 2.19 -7.33 -23.13
N LEU A 49 1.55 -7.91 -22.10
CA LEU A 49 1.61 -9.34 -21.78
C LEU A 49 0.44 -10.09 -22.41
N ALA A 50 0.66 -10.62 -23.62
CA ALA A 50 -0.27 -11.50 -24.32
C ALA A 50 -0.20 -12.95 -23.77
N PRO A 51 -1.24 -13.78 -24.01
CA PRO A 51 -1.28 -15.19 -23.56
C PRO A 51 -0.04 -15.99 -23.97
N ASP A 52 0.42 -15.79 -25.21
CA ASP A 52 1.57 -16.50 -25.78
C ASP A 52 2.90 -16.16 -25.08
N ASN A 53 2.98 -14.98 -24.47
CA ASN A 53 4.20 -14.48 -23.84
C ASN A 53 4.36 -14.93 -22.37
N ILE A 54 3.31 -15.47 -21.75
CA ILE A 54 3.28 -15.81 -20.31
C ILE A 54 4.32 -16.88 -19.96
N GLU A 55 4.41 -17.97 -20.73
CA GLU A 55 5.37 -19.05 -20.44
C GLU A 55 6.82 -18.56 -20.61
N GLU A 56 7.10 -17.75 -21.63
CA GLU A 56 8.43 -17.18 -21.86
C GLU A 56 8.83 -16.23 -20.73
N MET A 57 7.91 -15.38 -20.26
CA MET A 57 8.13 -14.48 -19.13
C MET A 57 8.58 -15.25 -17.89
N TYR A 58 7.86 -16.31 -17.50
CA TYR A 58 8.23 -17.12 -16.33
C TYR A 58 9.57 -17.84 -16.51
N LYS A 59 9.88 -18.35 -17.71
CA LYS A 59 11.21 -18.93 -17.99
C LYS A 59 12.33 -17.91 -17.83
N LYS A 60 12.14 -16.68 -18.32
CA LYS A 60 13.09 -15.57 -18.14
C LYS A 60 13.27 -15.21 -16.66
N VAL A 61 12.18 -15.16 -15.89
CA VAL A 61 12.22 -14.92 -14.44
C VAL A 61 13.03 -16.01 -13.71
N HIS A 62 12.77 -17.28 -14.00
CA HIS A 62 13.54 -18.38 -13.40
C HIS A 62 15.02 -18.32 -13.78
N ALA A 63 15.35 -18.02 -15.03
CA ALA A 63 16.72 -17.87 -15.48
C ALA A 63 17.43 -16.66 -14.82
N ALA A 64 16.71 -15.58 -14.54
CA ALA A 64 17.26 -14.38 -13.89
C ALA A 64 17.51 -14.56 -12.38
N ILE A 65 16.71 -15.39 -11.69
CA ILE A 65 16.82 -15.62 -10.24
C ILE A 65 17.86 -16.71 -9.91
N ARG A 66 18.03 -17.72 -10.78
CA ARG A 66 18.97 -18.84 -10.55
C ARG A 66 20.43 -18.41 -10.24
N PRO A 67 21.02 -17.42 -10.92
CA PRO A 67 22.40 -17.00 -10.67
C PRO A 67 22.60 -16.33 -9.31
N ASP A 68 21.62 -15.56 -8.84
CA ASP A 68 21.67 -14.88 -7.55
C ASP A 68 20.25 -14.70 -6.99
N PRO A 69 19.83 -15.56 -6.04
CA PRO A 69 18.52 -15.48 -5.40
C PRO A 69 18.51 -14.49 -4.22
N SER A 70 19.63 -13.82 -3.92
CA SER A 70 19.73 -12.96 -2.75
C SER A 70 18.90 -11.66 -2.91
N PRO A 71 18.27 -11.17 -1.84
CA PRO A 71 17.50 -9.93 -1.90
C PRO A 71 18.43 -8.73 -2.10
N LYS A 72 18.21 -7.95 -3.16
CA LYS A 72 18.95 -6.69 -3.39
C LYS A 72 18.59 -5.67 -2.33
N LYS A 73 19.58 -5.26 -1.52
CA LYS A 73 19.41 -4.17 -0.54
C LYS A 73 19.15 -2.84 -1.26
N SER A 74 18.29 -2.01 -0.67
CA SER A 74 18.02 -0.67 -1.18
C SER A 74 19.29 0.19 -1.16
N GLN A 75 19.65 0.77 -2.31
CA GLN A 75 20.69 1.80 -2.42
C GLN A 75 20.10 3.22 -2.22
N LYS A 76 18.80 3.35 -1.97
CA LYS A 76 18.16 4.65 -1.74
C LYS A 76 18.76 5.28 -0.50
N GLN A 77 19.27 6.49 -0.66
CA GLN A 77 19.73 7.29 0.45
C GLN A 77 18.56 7.56 1.41
N PRO A 78 18.79 7.52 2.73
CA PRO A 78 17.78 7.96 3.68
C PRO A 78 17.39 9.41 3.38
N PRO A 79 16.13 9.80 3.64
CA PRO A 79 15.70 11.18 3.40
C PRO A 79 16.59 12.14 4.21
N LYS A 80 17.03 13.23 3.57
CA LYS A 80 17.93 14.23 4.20
C LYS A 80 17.36 14.79 5.49
N THR A 81 16.04 14.90 5.57
CA THR A 81 15.33 15.35 6.76
C THR A 81 14.32 14.31 7.18
N HIS A 82 14.33 13.96 8.46
CA HIS A 82 13.34 13.05 9.01
C HIS A 82 11.99 13.77 9.13
N LYS A 83 11.03 13.45 8.27
CA LYS A 83 9.67 13.95 8.37
C LYS A 83 8.99 13.27 9.56
N ARG A 84 8.67 14.06 10.60
CA ARG A 84 7.84 13.62 11.73
C ARG A 84 6.37 13.84 11.35
N TYR A 85 5.54 12.79 11.51
CA TYR A 85 4.08 12.90 11.40
C TYR A 85 3.41 13.14 12.76
N ASN A 86 4.16 12.94 13.85
CA ASN A 86 3.67 13.14 15.21
C ASN A 86 3.91 14.59 15.67
N LEU A 87 3.03 15.07 16.55
CA LEU A 87 3.20 16.35 17.25
C LEU A 87 4.56 16.40 17.95
N LYS A 88 5.27 17.52 17.82
CA LYS A 88 6.50 17.76 18.58
C LYS A 88 6.14 17.85 20.06
N LYS A 89 6.92 17.16 20.91
CA LYS A 89 6.75 17.25 22.36
C LYS A 89 7.04 18.69 22.77
N LEU A 90 6.05 19.33 23.39
CA LEU A 90 6.17 20.69 23.89
C LEU A 90 7.34 20.76 24.88
N THR A 91 8.15 21.82 24.83
CA THR A 91 9.21 22.07 25.80
C THR A 91 8.62 22.46 27.16
N TYR A 92 9.43 22.53 28.21
CA TYR A 92 8.95 22.95 29.53
C TYR A 92 8.46 24.40 29.52
N GLU A 93 9.22 25.30 28.88
CA GLU A 93 8.87 26.71 28.76
C GLU A 93 7.56 26.92 27.99
N GLU A 94 7.39 26.24 26.85
CA GLU A 94 6.14 26.30 26.09
C GLU A 94 4.95 25.72 26.88
N ARG A 95 5.14 24.67 27.69
CA ARG A 95 4.10 24.17 28.62
C ARG A 95 3.73 25.22 29.67
N LYS A 96 4.73 25.88 30.26
CA LYS A 96 4.54 26.93 31.27
C LYS A 96 3.83 28.15 30.66
N ALA A 97 4.23 28.57 29.46
CA ALA A 97 3.59 29.67 28.74
C ALA A 97 2.11 29.37 28.44
N LYS A 98 1.79 28.17 27.94
CA LYS A 98 0.39 27.76 27.73
C LYS A 98 -0.42 27.70 29.02
N LEU A 99 0.20 27.32 30.14
CA LEU A 99 -0.47 27.33 31.44
C LEU A 99 -0.80 28.76 31.88
N ILE A 100 0.16 29.69 31.78
CA ILE A 100 -0.04 31.11 32.11
C ILE A 100 -1.12 31.72 31.21
N GLU A 101 -1.05 31.48 29.90
CA GLU A 101 -2.06 31.94 28.93
C GLU A 101 -3.46 31.44 29.29
N ARG A 102 -3.58 30.14 29.64
CA ARG A 102 -4.85 29.55 30.07
C ARG A 102 -5.38 30.17 31.38
N LEU A 103 -4.51 30.44 32.35
CA LEU A 103 -4.91 31.07 33.63
C LEU A 103 -5.34 32.52 33.43
N ASN A 104 -4.62 33.29 32.61
CA ASN A 104 -4.99 34.68 32.30
C ASN A 104 -6.32 34.76 31.56
N ALA A 105 -6.55 33.87 30.58
CA ALA A 105 -7.83 33.80 29.87
C ALA A 105 -9.00 33.44 30.80
N LEU A 106 -8.79 32.53 31.76
CA LEU A 106 -9.80 32.17 32.75
C LEU A 106 -10.13 33.35 33.67
N ASN A 107 -9.11 34.06 34.16
CA ASN A 107 -9.31 35.24 35.02
C ASN A 107 -10.03 36.38 34.29
N ALA A 108 -9.70 36.62 33.01
CA ALA A 108 -10.39 37.63 32.20
C ALA A 108 -11.85 37.26 31.90
N ALA A 109 -12.17 35.97 31.75
CA ALA A 109 -13.53 35.51 31.55
C ALA A 109 -14.38 35.55 32.83
N GLY A 110 -13.76 35.38 34.00
CA GLY A 110 -14.46 35.40 35.29
C GLY A 110 -14.69 36.80 35.88
N GLY A 111 -14.06 37.85 35.34
CA GLY A 111 -14.19 39.23 35.83
C GLY A 111 -15.27 40.05 35.15
N ASN A 112 -16.15 39.44 34.34
CA ASN A 112 -17.20 40.16 33.61
C ASN A 112 -18.62 39.85 34.13
N ASP A 113 -18.75 39.26 35.32
CA ASP A 113 -20.03 38.79 35.87
C ASP A 113 -20.37 39.38 37.26
N ASP A 114 -19.56 40.31 37.82
CA ASP A 114 -19.68 40.72 39.24
C ASP A 114 -19.56 42.23 39.57
N ASP A 115 -19.51 43.17 38.61
CA ASP A 115 -19.36 44.62 38.90
C ASP A 115 -20.58 45.49 38.48
N ASP A 116 -21.80 44.95 38.57
CA ASP A 116 -23.06 45.70 38.48
C ASP A 116 -23.74 45.76 39.86
N GLU A 117 -23.17 46.45 40.86
CA GLU A 117 -23.90 46.80 42.09
C GLU A 117 -23.27 48.01 42.83
N GLU A 118 -24.10 49.07 43.01
CA GLU A 118 -24.02 50.18 43.99
C GLU A 118 -22.97 51.29 43.71
N ASP A 119 -23.30 52.43 43.09
CA ASP A 119 -24.28 53.51 43.39
C ASP A 119 -24.01 54.31 44.68
N ASP A 120 -23.82 55.62 44.47
CA ASP A 120 -23.88 56.77 45.38
C ASP A 120 -22.93 56.92 46.59
N GLU A 121 -21.91 57.79 46.41
CA GLU A 121 -21.72 59.02 47.22
C GLU A 121 -21.00 60.14 46.42
#